data_AF-A0A9X7T2R0-F1
#
_entry.id   AF-A0A9X7T2R0-F1
#
_cell.length_a   1.000
_cell.length_b   1.000
_cell.length_c   1.000
_cell.angle_alpha   90.00
_cell.angle_beta   90.00
_cell.angle_gamma   90.00
#
_symmetry.space_group_name_H-M   'P 1'
#
loop_
_entity.id
_entity.type
_entity.pdbx_description
1 polymer ?
#
loop_
_entity_poly.entity_id
_entity_poly.type
_entity_poly.pdbx_seq_one_letter_code
_entity_poly.pdbx_strand_id
1 'polypeptide(L)'
;MEKRHIVLFQQLEDYRKEVLEAVNGLSEEEALIVPAGFSNNILWNLGHIYLDQYLWLQHLTKEEAPIPPGFREWFGYGTKPADWQSPPPPLQTILALLEEQPQQIRSAYGERLEEPFPATESGMHTIAQVLVRTIFHEGLHLSTITALRRFVNR
;
A
#
# COMPACT_ATOMS: atom_id res chain seq x y z
N MET A 1 -12.17 -14.49 15.87
CA MET A 1 -11.83 -14.58 14.43
C MET A 1 -12.15 -15.94 13.79
N GLU A 2 -12.76 -15.96 12.59
CA GLU A 2 -13.09 -17.18 11.83
C GLU A 2 -11.94 -17.69 10.95
N LYS A 3 -12.00 -18.93 10.45
CA LYS A 3 -10.96 -19.49 9.54
C LYS A 3 -10.73 -18.64 8.30
N ARG A 4 -11.80 -18.11 7.67
CA ARG A 4 -11.68 -17.24 6.49
C ARG A 4 -10.93 -15.95 6.77
N HIS A 5 -11.06 -15.40 7.97
CA HIS A 5 -10.36 -14.18 8.40
C HIS A 5 -8.88 -14.43 8.61
N ILE A 6 -8.52 -15.58 9.20
CA ILE A 6 -7.12 -16.00 9.34
C ILE A 6 -6.47 -16.11 7.96
N VAL A 7 -7.16 -16.74 7.00
CA VAL A 7 -6.66 -16.87 5.62
C VAL A 7 -6.51 -15.49 4.95
N LEU A 8 -7.48 -14.59 5.12
CA LEU A 8 -7.40 -13.24 4.56
C LEU A 8 -6.18 -12.45 5.06
N PHE A 9 -5.88 -12.52 6.36
CA PHE A 9 -4.67 -11.90 6.89
C PHE A 9 -3.39 -12.60 6.44
N GLN A 10 -3.39 -13.93 6.34
CA GLN A 10 -2.25 -14.65 5.80
C GLN A 10 -1.95 -14.22 4.36
N GLN A 11 -2.99 -14.06 3.54
CA GLN A 11 -2.87 -13.54 2.18
C GLN A 11 -2.30 -12.12 2.16
N LEU A 12 -2.81 -11.22 3.01
CA LEU A 12 -2.27 -9.87 3.14
C LEU A 12 -0.77 -9.89 3.49
N GLU A 13 -0.37 -10.71 4.47
CA GLU A 13 1.03 -10.87 4.88
C GLU A 13 1.91 -11.45 3.77
N ASP A 14 1.43 -12.46 3.05
CA ASP A 14 2.19 -13.13 1.97
C ASP A 14 2.40 -12.19 0.78
N TYR A 15 1.36 -11.50 0.32
CA TYR A 15 1.49 -10.52 -0.77
C TYR A 15 2.37 -9.33 -0.38
N ARG A 16 2.31 -8.89 0.88
CA ARG A 16 3.21 -7.85 1.39
C ARG A 16 4.67 -8.32 1.35
N LYS A 17 4.95 -9.57 1.72
CA LYS A 17 6.30 -10.13 1.60
C LYS A 17 6.78 -10.16 0.15
N GLU A 18 5.93 -10.55 -0.80
CA GLU A 18 6.28 -10.52 -2.23
C GLU A 18 6.67 -9.09 -2.68
N VAL A 19 5.97 -8.05 -2.22
CA VAL A 19 6.33 -6.65 -2.48
C VAL A 19 7.70 -6.30 -1.92
N LEU A 20 7.97 -6.65 -0.66
CA LEU A 20 9.24 -6.35 0.01
C LEU A 20 10.41 -7.11 -0.66
N GLU A 21 10.21 -8.38 -1.02
CA GLU A 21 11.19 -9.18 -1.76
C GLU A 21 11.47 -8.60 -3.16
N ALA A 22 10.43 -8.10 -3.83
CA ALA A 22 10.54 -7.47 -5.15
C ALA A 22 11.35 -6.16 -5.15
N VAL A 23 11.69 -5.61 -3.99
CA VAL A 23 12.58 -4.44 -3.85
C VAL A 23 13.80 -4.70 -2.97
N ASN A 24 14.02 -5.95 -2.55
CA ASN A 24 15.17 -6.30 -1.71
C ASN A 24 16.50 -5.98 -2.41
N GLY A 25 17.40 -5.29 -1.70
CA GLY A 25 18.71 -4.88 -2.21
C GLY A 25 18.72 -3.64 -3.10
N LEU A 26 17.57 -2.96 -3.27
CA LEU A 26 17.48 -1.69 -4.00
C LEU A 26 18.11 -0.54 -3.20
N SER A 27 18.85 0.34 -3.87
CA SER A 27 19.34 1.58 -3.27
C SER A 27 18.27 2.67 -3.21
N GLU A 28 18.51 3.72 -2.42
CA GLU A 28 17.64 4.89 -2.36
C GLU A 28 17.53 5.58 -3.74
N GLU A 29 18.67 5.73 -4.41
CA GLU A 29 18.77 6.35 -5.74
C GLU A 29 18.00 5.53 -6.77
N GLU A 30 18.17 4.21 -6.76
CA GLU A 30 17.48 3.27 -7.64
C GLU A 30 15.96 3.33 -7.46
N ALA A 31 15.47 3.45 -6.22
CA ALA A 31 14.05 3.57 -5.91
C ALA A 31 13.41 4.87 -6.43
N LEU A 32 14.22 5.91 -6.62
CA LEU A 32 13.80 7.24 -7.08
C LEU A 32 13.79 7.40 -8.60
N ILE A 33 14.41 6.48 -9.36
CA ILE A 33 14.47 6.55 -10.82
C ILE A 33 13.07 6.45 -11.43
N VAL A 34 12.73 7.40 -12.31
CA VAL A 34 11.56 7.36 -13.19
C VAL A 34 12.05 7.00 -14.60
N PRO A 35 11.86 5.76 -15.08
CA PRO A 35 12.30 5.38 -16.42
C PRO A 35 11.52 6.12 -17.52
N ALA A 36 12.14 6.28 -18.69
CA ALA A 36 11.48 6.93 -19.83
C ALA A 36 10.18 6.22 -20.21
N GLY A 37 9.11 6.99 -20.40
CA GLY A 37 7.76 6.47 -20.67
C GLY A 37 6.93 6.16 -19.43
N PHE A 38 7.50 6.26 -18.22
CA PHE A 38 6.78 6.17 -16.96
C PHE A 38 6.60 7.54 -16.32
N SER A 39 5.58 7.66 -15.47
CA SER A 39 5.32 8.88 -14.69
C SER A 39 5.54 8.69 -13.19
N ASN A 40 5.92 7.49 -12.73
CA ASN A 40 6.19 7.19 -11.32
C ASN A 40 7.46 6.33 -11.18
N ASN A 41 7.92 6.17 -9.93
CA ASN A 41 9.09 5.36 -9.55
C ASN A 41 8.71 4.30 -8.51
N ILE A 42 9.67 3.47 -8.12
CA ILE A 42 9.43 2.37 -7.16
C ILE A 42 9.00 2.93 -5.80
N LEU A 43 9.66 3.99 -5.31
CA LEU A 43 9.32 4.61 -4.03
C LEU A 43 7.86 5.10 -3.99
N TRP A 44 7.38 5.73 -5.07
CA TRP A 44 6.00 6.17 -5.18
C TRP A 44 5.02 5.00 -5.10
N ASN A 45 5.29 3.90 -5.80
CA ASN A 45 4.43 2.72 -5.77
C ASN A 45 4.36 2.10 -4.37
N LEU A 46 5.49 1.99 -3.67
CA LEU A 46 5.56 1.49 -2.28
C LEU A 46 4.76 2.37 -1.32
N GLY A 47 4.98 3.69 -1.37
CA GLY A 47 4.23 4.64 -0.55
C GLY A 47 2.73 4.66 -0.86
N HIS A 48 2.37 4.46 -2.13
CA HIS A 48 0.98 4.40 -2.56
C HIS A 48 0.25 3.17 -2.04
N ILE A 49 0.90 1.99 -2.05
CA ILE A 49 0.34 0.76 -1.46
C ILE A 49 -0.02 1.01 0.02
N TYR A 50 0.92 1.55 0.79
CA TYR A 50 0.71 1.84 2.21
C TYR A 50 -0.47 2.80 2.41
N LEU A 51 -0.47 3.90 1.66
CA LEU A 51 -1.48 4.95 1.78
C LEU A 51 -2.88 4.46 1.36
N ASP A 52 -3.00 3.85 0.18
CA ASP A 52 -4.29 3.42 -0.39
C ASP A 52 -5.03 2.47 0.55
N GLN A 53 -4.32 1.50 1.15
CA GLN A 53 -4.94 0.56 2.08
C GLN A 53 -5.56 1.25 3.29
N TYR A 54 -4.84 2.19 3.92
CA TYR A 54 -5.38 2.96 5.04
C TYR A 54 -6.46 3.95 4.63
N LEU A 55 -6.37 4.56 3.44
CA LEU A 55 -7.42 5.44 2.93
C LEU A 55 -8.75 4.72 2.71
N TRP A 56 -8.73 3.49 2.18
CA TRP A 56 -9.95 2.71 2.01
C TRP A 56 -10.55 2.22 3.32
N LEU A 57 -9.70 1.86 4.29
CA LEU A 57 -10.15 1.53 5.65
C LEU A 57 -10.83 2.75 6.28
N GLN A 58 -10.18 3.91 6.29
CA GLN A 58 -10.74 5.17 6.79
C GLN A 58 -12.00 5.59 6.01
N HIS A 59 -12.06 5.38 4.70
CA HIS A 59 -13.24 5.70 3.90
C HIS A 59 -14.44 4.85 4.31
N LEU A 60 -14.25 3.57 4.63
CA LEU A 60 -15.32 2.70 5.11
C LEU A 60 -15.70 3.00 6.56
N THR A 61 -14.73 2.97 7.47
CA THR A 61 -14.98 3.00 8.92
C THR A 61 -15.21 4.41 9.46
N LYS A 62 -14.76 5.43 8.73
CA LYS A 62 -14.65 6.84 9.17
C LYS A 62 -13.71 7.04 10.36
N GLU A 63 -12.94 6.03 10.73
CA GLU A 63 -11.94 6.09 11.79
C GLU A 63 -10.63 6.65 11.26
N GLU A 64 -9.90 7.36 12.13
CA GLU A 64 -8.58 7.87 11.79
C GLU A 64 -7.60 6.69 11.60
N ALA A 65 -6.90 6.68 10.48
CA ALA A 65 -5.84 5.71 10.18
C ALA A 65 -4.47 6.32 10.45
N PRO A 66 -3.45 5.51 10.81
CA PRO A 66 -2.10 5.98 11.17
C PRO A 66 -1.30 6.40 9.92
N ILE A 67 -1.81 7.36 9.15
CA ILE A 67 -1.16 7.88 7.94
C ILE A 67 -0.21 9.02 8.33
N PRO A 68 1.10 8.91 8.06
CA PRO A 68 2.03 9.98 8.43
C PRO A 68 1.74 11.28 7.64
N PRO A 69 2.03 12.46 8.22
CA PRO A 69 1.87 13.74 7.54
C PRO A 69 2.62 13.79 6.20
N GLY A 70 2.03 14.41 5.18
CA GLY A 70 2.65 14.55 3.85
C GLY A 70 2.42 13.37 2.90
N PHE A 71 1.97 12.20 3.40
CA PHE A 71 1.81 11.01 2.56
C PHE A 71 0.82 11.21 1.40
N ARG A 72 -0.24 11.99 1.60
CA ARG A 72 -1.24 12.26 0.55
C ARG A 72 -0.64 13.08 -0.59
N GLU A 73 0.25 14.01 -0.27
CA GLU A 73 0.92 14.89 -1.21
C GLU A 73 1.98 14.13 -2.03
N TRP A 74 2.67 13.17 -1.43
CA TRP A 74 3.65 12.36 -2.13
C TRP A 74 3.03 11.20 -2.90
N PHE A 75 2.13 10.46 -2.27
CA PHE A 75 1.71 9.13 -2.71
C PHE A 75 0.21 9.03 -2.99
N GLY A 76 -0.54 10.14 -2.96
CA GLY A 76 -1.97 10.13 -3.27
C GLY A 76 -2.27 9.70 -4.71
N TYR A 77 -3.51 9.25 -4.93
CA TYR A 77 -3.99 9.00 -6.29
C TYR A 77 -3.81 10.24 -7.17
N GLY A 78 -3.19 10.06 -8.35
CA GLY A 78 -2.94 11.13 -9.31
C GLY A 78 -1.67 11.95 -9.07
N THR A 79 -0.97 11.76 -7.95
CA THR A 79 0.35 12.37 -7.75
C THR A 79 1.43 11.62 -8.53
N LYS A 80 2.58 12.26 -8.71
CA LYS A 80 3.78 11.66 -9.31
C LYS A 80 5.04 12.31 -8.74
N PRO A 81 6.21 11.66 -8.84
CA PRO A 81 7.48 12.21 -8.36
C PRO A 81 7.82 13.61 -8.90
N ALA A 82 7.40 13.92 -10.13
CA ALA A 82 7.60 15.24 -10.72
C ALA A 82 6.82 16.37 -10.03
N ASP A 83 5.79 16.04 -9.24
CA ASP A 83 4.95 17.01 -8.52
C ASP A 83 5.39 17.17 -7.05
N TRP A 84 6.39 16.42 -6.58
CA TRP A 84 6.85 16.48 -5.19
C TRP A 84 7.49 17.84 -4.89
N GLN A 85 6.89 18.57 -3.94
CA GLN A 85 7.37 19.89 -3.49
C GLN A 85 8.38 19.79 -2.35
N SER A 86 8.52 18.60 -1.76
CA SER A 86 9.45 18.28 -0.68
C SER A 86 9.95 16.85 -0.85
N PRO A 87 11.13 16.52 -0.29
CA PRO A 87 11.63 15.14 -0.32
C PRO A 87 10.66 14.19 0.39
N PRO A 88 10.30 13.05 -0.23
CA PRO A 88 9.52 12.02 0.44
C PRO A 88 10.33 11.35 1.57
N PRO A 89 9.69 10.55 2.44
CA PRO A 89 10.40 9.70 3.38
C PRO A 89 11.38 8.76 2.66
N PRO A 90 12.52 8.43 3.29
CA PRO A 90 13.48 7.47 2.73
C PRO A 90 12.85 6.11 2.46
N LEU A 91 13.40 5.37 1.49
CA LEU A 91 12.98 4.01 1.13
C LEU A 91 12.85 3.12 2.37
N GLN A 92 13.86 3.11 3.24
CA GLN A 92 13.85 2.26 4.44
C GLN A 92 12.71 2.60 5.41
N THR A 93 12.30 3.88 5.48
CA THR A 93 11.12 4.28 6.26
C THR A 93 9.85 3.70 5.65
N ILE A 94 9.70 3.76 4.32
CA ILE A 94 8.54 3.19 3.63
C ILE A 94 8.50 1.66 3.77
N LEU A 95 9.64 0.98 3.67
CA LEU A 95 9.73 -0.48 3.84
C LEU A 95 9.34 -0.92 5.25
N ALA A 96 9.84 -0.24 6.30
CA ALA A 96 9.45 -0.53 7.67
C ALA A 96 7.94 -0.34 7.91
N LEU A 97 7.37 0.76 7.39
CA LEU A 97 5.93 1.00 7.47
C LEU A 97 5.11 -0.08 6.76
N LEU A 98 5.57 -0.51 5.58
CA LEU A 98 4.94 -1.59 4.82
C LEU A 98 5.04 -2.94 5.54
N GLU A 99 6.17 -3.24 6.18
CA GLU A 99 6.37 -4.48 6.94
C GLU A 99 5.45 -4.57 8.17
N GLU A 100 5.25 -3.46 8.88
CA GLU A 100 4.41 -3.41 10.09
C GLU A 100 2.91 -3.38 9.80
N GLN A 101 2.50 -2.81 8.66
CA GLN A 101 1.10 -2.50 8.34
C GLN A 101 0.14 -3.70 8.45
N PRO A 102 0.44 -4.91 7.93
CA PRO A 102 -0.48 -6.06 8.07
C PRO A 102 -0.84 -6.38 9.52
N GLN A 103 0.15 -6.36 10.41
CA GLN A 103 -0.05 -6.64 11.84
C GLN A 103 -0.81 -5.52 12.55
N GLN A 104 -0.57 -4.26 12.17
CA GLN A 104 -1.32 -3.11 12.69
C GLN A 104 -2.80 -3.19 12.29
N ILE A 105 -3.10 -3.48 11.01
CA ILE A 105 -4.46 -3.67 10.51
C ILE A 105 -5.13 -4.84 11.23
N ARG A 106 -4.44 -5.98 11.37
CA ARG A 106 -4.95 -7.14 12.09
C ARG A 106 -5.30 -6.83 13.55
N SER A 107 -4.44 -6.08 14.23
CA SER A 107 -4.66 -5.70 15.62
C SER A 107 -5.84 -4.74 15.77
N ALA A 108 -6.00 -3.79 14.84
CA ALA A 108 -7.09 -2.82 14.88
C ALA A 108 -8.45 -3.41 14.49
N TYR A 109 -8.49 -4.29 13.49
CA TYR A 109 -9.74 -4.67 12.83
C TYR A 109 -10.07 -6.17 12.88
N GLY A 110 -9.17 -7.02 13.35
CA GLY A 110 -9.27 -8.48 13.18
C GLY A 110 -10.50 -9.14 13.79
N GLU A 111 -11.06 -8.57 14.86
CA GLU A 111 -12.27 -9.09 15.51
C GLU A 111 -13.58 -8.49 14.97
N ARG A 112 -13.50 -7.52 14.04
CA ARG A 112 -14.67 -6.81 13.48
C ARG A 112 -14.69 -6.75 11.95
N LEU A 113 -14.03 -7.70 11.30
CA LEU A 113 -13.90 -7.74 9.83
C LEU A 113 -15.24 -7.78 9.07
N GLU A 114 -16.27 -8.36 9.68
CA GLU A 114 -17.62 -8.51 9.12
C GLU A 114 -18.62 -7.48 9.68
N GLU A 115 -18.16 -6.54 10.51
CA GLU A 115 -19.03 -5.48 11.01
C GLU A 115 -19.59 -4.68 9.83
N PRO A 116 -20.91 -4.44 9.79
CA PRO A 116 -21.53 -3.67 8.71
C PRO A 116 -21.30 -2.17 8.92
N PHE A 117 -20.87 -1.50 7.85
CA PHE A 117 -20.76 -0.06 7.73
C PHE A 117 -21.70 0.45 6.62
N PRO A 118 -22.00 1.76 6.57
CA PRO A 118 -22.61 2.35 5.38
C PRO A 118 -21.79 2.02 4.13
N ALA A 119 -22.47 1.53 3.09
CA ALA A 119 -21.79 1.09 1.88
C ALA A 119 -21.05 2.26 1.20
N THR A 120 -19.85 1.97 0.71
CA THR A 120 -19.13 2.88 -0.21
C THR A 120 -19.86 2.96 -1.55
N GLU A 121 -19.45 3.89 -2.41
CA GLU A 121 -19.91 4.01 -3.80
C GLU A 121 -19.71 2.73 -4.63
N SER A 122 -18.78 1.85 -4.21
CA SER A 122 -18.52 0.55 -4.83
C SER A 122 -19.29 -0.60 -4.16
N GLY A 123 -20.17 -0.32 -3.20
CA GLY A 123 -20.98 -1.31 -2.50
C GLY A 123 -20.29 -2.06 -1.35
N MET A 124 -19.02 -1.75 -1.06
CA MET A 124 -18.31 -2.35 0.06
C MET A 124 -18.86 -1.82 1.38
N HIS A 125 -19.20 -2.71 2.30
CA HIS A 125 -19.81 -2.41 3.59
C HIS A 125 -19.17 -3.18 4.74
N THR A 126 -18.07 -3.91 4.50
CA THR A 126 -17.28 -4.58 5.55
C THR A 126 -15.78 -4.39 5.31
N ILE A 127 -14.99 -4.48 6.38
CA ILE A 127 -13.53 -4.34 6.31
C ILE A 127 -12.93 -5.47 5.48
N ALA A 128 -13.47 -6.70 5.60
CA ALA A 128 -13.03 -7.82 4.78
C ALA A 128 -13.11 -7.52 3.27
N GLN A 129 -14.19 -6.86 2.81
CA GLN A 129 -14.35 -6.47 1.40
C GLN A 129 -13.31 -5.43 0.98
N VAL A 130 -13.02 -4.45 1.85
CA VAL A 130 -11.97 -3.45 1.61
C VAL A 130 -10.59 -4.10 1.52
N LEU A 131 -10.26 -5.06 2.39
CA LEU A 131 -8.99 -5.76 2.33
C LEU A 131 -8.83 -6.55 1.03
N VAL A 132 -9.87 -7.24 0.56
CA VAL A 132 -9.85 -7.93 -0.74
C VAL A 132 -9.54 -6.95 -1.88
N ARG A 133 -10.18 -5.77 -1.89
CA ARG A 133 -9.93 -4.74 -2.91
C ARG A 133 -8.50 -4.19 -2.84
N THR A 134 -8.00 -3.90 -1.65
CA THR A 134 -6.67 -3.30 -1.48
C THR A 134 -5.55 -4.30 -1.74
N ILE A 135 -5.74 -5.59 -1.43
CA ILE A 135 -4.82 -6.68 -1.82
C ILE A 135 -4.71 -6.78 -3.35
N PHE A 136 -5.85 -6.78 -4.07
CA PHE A 136 -5.82 -6.80 -5.54
C PHE A 136 -5.05 -5.59 -6.10
N HIS A 137 -5.30 -4.40 -5.54
CA HIS A 137 -4.63 -3.18 -5.94
C HIS A 137 -3.11 -3.20 -5.65
N GLU A 138 -2.70 -3.73 -4.50
CA GLU A 138 -1.30 -3.98 -4.17
C GLU A 138 -0.62 -4.89 -5.21
N GLY A 139 -1.30 -5.95 -5.67
CA GLY A 139 -0.83 -6.80 -6.76
C GLY A 139 -0.58 -6.05 -8.08
N LEU A 140 -1.39 -5.04 -8.41
CA LEU A 140 -1.16 -4.18 -9.58
C LEU A 140 0.11 -3.33 -9.42
N HIS A 141 0.34 -2.81 -8.22
CA HIS A 141 1.56 -2.06 -7.91
C HIS A 141 2.80 -2.95 -7.84
N LEU A 142 2.70 -4.18 -7.33
CA LEU A 142 3.76 -5.18 -7.40
C LEU A 142 4.19 -5.46 -8.85
N SER A 143 3.23 -5.65 -9.75
CA SER A 143 3.51 -5.80 -11.18
C SER A 143 4.22 -4.57 -11.76
N THR A 144 3.80 -3.37 -11.36
CA THR A 144 4.42 -2.11 -11.79
C THR A 144 5.85 -1.98 -11.27
N ILE A 145 6.09 -2.25 -9.99
CA ILE A 145 7.41 -2.27 -9.35
C ILE A 145 8.33 -3.26 -10.07
N THR A 146 7.85 -4.47 -10.35
CA THR A 146 8.61 -5.50 -11.05
C THR A 146 9.01 -5.04 -12.45
N ALA A 147 8.13 -4.34 -13.16
CA ALA A 147 8.43 -3.76 -14.46
C ALA A 147 9.48 -2.65 -14.36
N LEU A 148 9.30 -1.69 -13.45
CA LEU A 148 10.23 -0.58 -13.21
C LEU A 148 11.63 -1.08 -12.85
N ARG A 149 11.73 -2.10 -12.00
CA ARG A 149 13.02 -2.68 -11.57
C ARG A 149 13.87 -3.20 -12.72
N ARG A 150 13.26 -3.66 -13.82
CA ARG A 150 13.97 -4.10 -15.04
C ARG A 150 14.64 -2.96 -15.80
N PHE A 151 14.20 -1.72 -15.59
CA PHE A 151 14.78 -0.53 -16.21
C PHE A 151 15.82 0.15 -15.31
N VAL A 152 15.77 -0.11 -14.00
CA VAL A 152 16.72 0.40 -13.01
C VAL A 152 18.01 -0.43 -12.99
N ASN A 153 17.90 -1.76 -13.13
CA ASN A 153 19.05 -2.67 -13.15
C ASN A 153 19.77 -2.76 -14.52
N ARG A 154 19.69 -1.71 -15.36
CA ARG A 154 20.30 -1.69 -16.71
C ARG A 154 21.41 -0.67 -16.82
#